data_AF-A0A7W0LQF9-F1
#
_entry.id   AF-A0A7W0LQF9-F1
#
_cell.length_a   1.000
_cell.length_b   1.000
_cell.length_c   1.000
_cell.angle_alpha   90.00
_cell.angle_beta   90.00
_cell.angle_gamma   90.00
#
_symmetry.space_group_name_H-M   'P 1'
#
loop_
_entity.id
_entity.type
_entity.pdbx_description
1 polymer ?
#
loop_
_entity_poly.entity_id
_entity_poly.type
_entity_poly.pdbx_seq_one_letter_code
_entity_poly.pdbx_strand_id
1 'polypeptide(L)'
;MAWAWTALVAALLPIAVATVRALGRGWLPIGDNAIFAIRARDVLSFDPPLLGTWTSASLSTGGALNNPGPLLFDLLAVPTATADGGIAVGVALLNGLAVIGIVLFAARRGGVLAAAGAAATAAALCWAMGSELLFDPWQPHSLLLPFLLLLVLVWSTTCGDLVALPLALAVASFVLQTHLTYAVLMPVLVTWAAVGLVLELRRRRRRHPDSWPALRRRVLRSVAVTAVVLVACWAQPVFEQVTSDGDGNLTRLARSLSDPPEQVIGAGLGVRLLTSVTTFPPWWFRSSFGNAFLPPGSARSAG
;
A
#
# COMPACT_ATOMS: atom_id res chain seq x y z
N MET A 1 -15.16 -22.76 -11.55
CA MET A 1 -14.86 -22.46 -10.14
C MET A 1 -13.52 -23.03 -9.69
N ALA A 2 -13.20 -24.30 -9.97
CA ALA A 2 -11.92 -24.92 -9.56
C ALA A 2 -10.67 -24.14 -9.98
N TRP A 3 -10.59 -23.67 -11.22
CA TRP A 3 -9.43 -22.93 -11.74
C TRP A 3 -9.18 -21.59 -11.02
N ALA A 4 -10.22 -20.93 -10.49
CA ALA A 4 -10.08 -19.66 -9.77
C ALA A 4 -9.40 -19.87 -8.40
N TRP A 5 -9.74 -20.98 -7.75
CA TRP A 5 -9.06 -21.43 -6.54
C TRP A 5 -7.62 -21.84 -6.83
N THR A 6 -7.37 -22.54 -7.94
CA THR A 6 -6.01 -22.88 -8.37
C THR A 6 -5.16 -21.64 -8.60
N ALA A 7 -5.68 -20.63 -9.31
CA ALA A 7 -4.97 -19.38 -9.58
C ALA A 7 -4.71 -18.56 -8.30
N LEU A 8 -5.69 -18.52 -7.38
CA LEU A 8 -5.52 -17.88 -6.08
C LEU A 8 -4.45 -18.58 -5.24
N VAL A 9 -4.51 -19.91 -5.14
CA VAL A 9 -3.49 -20.71 -4.43
C VAL A 9 -2.11 -20.49 -5.06
N ALA A 10 -2.00 -20.48 -6.38
CA ALA A 10 -0.75 -20.20 -7.07
C ALA A 10 -0.19 -18.80 -6.78
N ALA A 11 -1.04 -17.79 -6.59
CA ALA A 11 -0.62 -16.43 -6.22
C ALA A 11 -0.23 -16.28 -4.74
N LEU A 12 -0.83 -17.07 -3.85
CA LEU A 12 -0.52 -17.08 -2.41
C LEU A 12 0.69 -17.93 -2.05
N LEU A 13 0.94 -19.00 -2.81
CA LEU A 13 1.99 -19.97 -2.54
C LEU A 13 3.40 -19.32 -2.39
N PRO A 14 3.83 -18.39 -3.26
CA PRO A 14 5.13 -17.74 -3.12
C PRO A 14 5.29 -17.00 -1.79
N ILE A 15 4.24 -16.31 -1.33
CA ILE A 15 4.25 -15.56 -0.06
C ILE A 15 4.44 -16.53 1.12
N ALA A 16 3.64 -17.61 1.15
CA ALA A 16 3.72 -18.61 2.20
C ALA A 16 5.10 -19.31 2.21
N VAL A 17 5.57 -19.77 1.06
CA VAL A 17 6.85 -20.49 0.92
C VAL A 17 8.03 -19.58 1.30
N ALA A 18 8.04 -18.33 0.83
CA ALA A 18 9.10 -17.38 1.15
C ALA A 18 9.18 -17.12 2.66
N THR A 19 8.03 -16.85 3.29
CA THR A 19 7.94 -16.57 4.73
C THR A 19 8.37 -17.78 5.55
N VAL A 20 7.86 -18.98 5.27
CA VAL A 20 8.22 -20.21 6.00
C VAL A 20 9.71 -20.49 5.85
N ARG A 21 10.28 -20.34 4.65
CA ARG A 21 11.71 -20.56 4.42
C ARG A 21 12.58 -19.54 5.16
N ALA A 22 12.15 -18.28 5.23
CA ALA A 22 12.86 -17.23 5.95
C ALA A 22 12.86 -17.51 7.46
N LEU A 23 11.69 -17.83 8.03
CA LEU A 23 11.56 -18.19 9.44
C LEU A 23 12.37 -19.44 9.80
N GLY A 24 12.33 -20.48 8.95
CA GLY A 24 13.12 -21.70 9.13
C GLY A 24 14.64 -21.49 9.06
N ARG A 25 15.10 -20.36 8.50
CA ARG A 25 16.51 -19.96 8.47
C ARG A 25 16.88 -18.97 9.58
N GLY A 26 15.96 -18.71 10.52
CA GLY A 26 16.20 -17.79 11.63
C GLY A 26 16.19 -16.32 11.20
N TRP A 27 15.38 -15.96 10.20
CA TRP A 27 15.20 -14.55 9.84
C TRP A 27 14.74 -13.74 11.05
N LEU A 28 15.37 -12.59 11.26
CA LEU A 28 15.05 -11.63 12.31
C LEU A 28 15.00 -10.22 11.72
N PRO A 29 14.13 -9.34 12.24
CA PRO A 29 14.08 -7.96 11.81
C PRO A 29 15.31 -7.21 12.35
N ILE A 30 16.34 -7.07 11.52
CA ILE A 30 17.58 -6.34 11.82
C ILE A 30 17.66 -5.01 11.05
N GLY A 31 18.51 -4.08 11.50
CA GLY A 31 18.64 -2.77 10.86
C GLY A 31 17.33 -1.98 10.89
N ASP A 32 16.94 -1.39 9.78
CA ASP A 32 15.71 -0.59 9.68
C ASP A 32 14.46 -1.42 9.98
N ASN A 33 14.45 -2.72 9.67
CA ASN A 33 13.33 -3.60 9.98
C ASN A 33 13.09 -3.74 11.50
N ALA A 34 14.13 -3.60 12.31
CA ALA A 34 14.00 -3.64 13.76
C ALA A 34 13.12 -2.49 14.28
N ILE A 35 13.17 -1.32 13.62
CA ILE A 35 12.34 -0.16 13.99
C ILE A 35 10.86 -0.51 13.85
N PHE A 36 10.47 -1.20 12.78
CA PHE A 36 9.08 -1.64 12.62
C PHE A 36 8.65 -2.62 13.69
N ALA A 37 9.52 -3.57 14.04
CA ALA A 37 9.22 -4.56 15.07
C ALA A 37 9.05 -3.92 16.46
N ILE A 38 9.92 -2.96 16.81
CA ILE A 38 9.82 -2.19 18.05
C ILE A 38 8.52 -1.39 18.06
N ARG A 39 8.27 -0.57 17.02
CA ARG A 39 7.09 0.30 16.96
C ARG A 39 5.78 -0.48 16.91
N ALA A 40 5.75 -1.62 16.24
CA ALA A 40 4.57 -2.51 16.25
C ALA A 40 4.32 -3.09 17.65
N ARG A 41 5.35 -3.40 18.44
CA ARG A 41 5.19 -3.84 19.83
C ARG A 41 4.73 -2.70 20.74
N ASP A 42 5.20 -1.48 20.51
CA ASP A 42 4.82 -0.29 21.28
C ASP A 42 3.30 0.01 21.18
N VAL A 43 2.63 -0.42 20.11
CA VAL A 43 1.15 -0.32 19.97
C VAL A 43 0.41 -0.94 21.15
N LEU A 44 0.96 -2.02 21.73
CA LEU A 44 0.36 -2.72 22.87
C LEU A 44 0.82 -2.16 24.23
N SER A 45 1.57 -1.06 24.22
CA SER A 45 2.08 -0.40 25.42
C SER A 45 1.18 0.77 25.87
N PHE A 46 1.61 1.49 26.92
CA PHE A 46 0.95 2.72 27.37
C PHE A 46 1.28 3.95 26.52
N ASP A 47 2.26 3.86 25.61
CA ASP A 47 2.68 4.94 24.71
C ASP A 47 2.66 4.44 23.24
N PRO A 48 1.46 4.21 22.68
CA PRO A 48 1.34 3.69 21.31
C PRO A 48 1.82 4.72 20.29
N PRO A 49 2.47 4.28 19.19
CA PRO A 49 2.86 5.21 18.13
C PRO A 49 1.62 5.84 17.51
N LEU A 50 1.63 7.17 17.39
CA LEU A 50 0.56 7.93 16.75
C LEU A 50 0.87 8.27 15.28
N LEU A 51 2.11 8.05 14.86
CA LEU A 51 2.65 8.39 13.53
C LEU A 51 3.37 7.18 12.94
N GLY A 52 3.56 7.21 11.61
CA GLY A 52 4.38 6.24 10.90
C GLY A 52 5.88 6.46 11.11
N THR A 53 6.72 5.79 10.32
CA THR A 53 8.17 6.02 10.39
C THR A 53 8.53 7.43 9.96
N TRP A 54 9.71 7.86 10.35
CA TRP A 54 10.36 9.04 9.81
C TRP A 54 10.47 8.97 8.27
N THR A 55 10.30 10.10 7.59
CA THR A 55 10.43 10.20 6.13
C THR A 55 11.71 10.96 5.76
N SER A 56 12.35 10.56 4.65
CA SER A 56 13.53 11.24 4.10
C SER A 56 13.30 12.72 3.80
N ALA A 57 12.04 13.16 3.66
CA ALA A 57 11.68 14.57 3.54
C ALA A 57 12.19 15.43 4.70
N SER A 58 12.44 14.81 5.86
CA SER A 58 13.04 15.48 7.02
C SER A 58 14.47 15.97 6.77
N LEU A 59 15.25 15.26 5.93
CA LEU A 59 16.60 15.70 5.56
C LEU A 59 16.55 16.96 4.72
N SER A 60 15.60 17.03 3.79
CA SER A 60 15.41 18.17 2.90
C SER A 60 14.82 19.40 3.59
N THR A 61 14.14 19.22 4.72
CA THR A 61 13.40 20.30 5.41
C THR A 61 14.05 20.73 6.72
N GLY A 62 15.06 20.00 7.21
CA GLY A 62 15.73 20.28 8.48
C GLY A 62 14.87 20.03 9.73
N GLY A 63 13.64 19.50 9.57
CA GLY A 63 12.70 19.21 10.64
C GLY A 63 12.25 17.75 10.64
N ALA A 64 11.90 17.21 11.81
CA ALA A 64 11.42 15.83 11.91
C ALA A 64 10.00 15.71 11.31
N LEU A 65 9.90 15.03 10.17
CA LEU A 65 8.67 14.66 9.49
C LEU A 65 8.50 13.15 9.54
N ASN A 66 7.28 12.70 9.82
CA ASN A 66 6.92 11.29 9.81
C ASN A 66 5.85 11.00 8.75
N ASN A 67 5.81 9.76 8.31
CA ASN A 67 4.68 9.24 7.56
C ASN A 67 3.39 9.45 8.37
N PRO A 68 2.25 9.77 7.72
CA PRO A 68 1.14 10.42 8.40
C PRO A 68 0.52 9.64 9.55
N GLY A 69 0.64 8.31 9.59
CA GLY A 69 -0.01 7.53 10.64
C GLY A 69 0.53 6.12 10.86
N PRO A 70 0.06 5.47 11.94
CA PRO A 70 0.67 4.26 12.49
C PRO A 70 0.01 2.96 11.99
N LEU A 71 -0.94 3.01 11.05
CA LEU A 71 -1.76 1.85 10.68
C LEU A 71 -0.97 0.58 10.29
N LEU A 72 0.24 0.73 9.74
CA LEU A 72 1.13 -0.42 9.51
C LEU A 72 1.56 -1.07 10.83
N PHE A 73 1.95 -0.28 11.82
CA PHE A 73 2.29 -0.76 13.16
C PHE A 73 1.08 -1.39 13.85
N ASP A 74 -0.10 -0.74 13.77
CA ASP A 74 -1.33 -1.27 14.38
C ASP A 74 -1.68 -2.65 13.83
N LEU A 75 -1.57 -2.81 12.50
CA LEU A 75 -1.84 -4.09 11.82
C LEU A 75 -0.83 -5.18 12.21
N LEU A 76 0.44 -4.80 12.37
CA LEU A 76 1.53 -5.73 12.67
C LEU A 76 1.72 -6.01 14.16
N ALA A 77 1.03 -5.30 15.05
CA ALA A 77 1.23 -5.36 16.49
C ALA A 77 1.10 -6.77 17.07
N VAL A 78 -0.03 -7.43 16.81
CA VAL A 78 -0.31 -8.77 17.35
C VAL A 78 0.65 -9.84 16.79
N PRO A 79 0.87 -9.95 15.46
CA PRO A 79 1.85 -10.89 14.93
C PRO A 79 3.24 -10.69 15.57
N THR A 80 3.71 -9.45 15.65
CA THR A 80 5.05 -9.11 16.19
C THR A 80 5.21 -9.40 17.68
N ALA A 81 4.13 -9.33 18.46
CA ALA A 81 4.15 -9.65 19.89
C ALA A 81 4.21 -11.16 20.19
N THR A 82 3.79 -12.01 19.25
CA THR A 82 3.62 -13.45 19.50
C THR A 82 4.80 -14.32 19.08
N ALA A 83 5.74 -13.80 18.28
CA ALA A 83 6.92 -14.53 17.82
C ALA A 83 8.05 -13.59 17.39
N ASP A 84 9.31 -14.06 17.44
CA ASP A 84 10.50 -13.27 17.06
C ASP A 84 10.52 -12.89 15.57
N GLY A 85 9.99 -13.75 14.70
CA GLY A 85 9.73 -13.46 13.28
C GLY A 85 8.28 -13.03 13.00
N GLY A 86 7.52 -12.69 14.03
CA GLY A 86 6.08 -12.42 13.95
C GLY A 86 5.73 -11.26 13.01
N ILE A 87 6.62 -10.27 12.90
CA ILE A 87 6.43 -9.16 11.95
C ILE A 87 6.42 -9.63 10.49
N ALA A 88 7.29 -10.59 10.12
CA ALA A 88 7.30 -11.16 8.77
C ALA A 88 6.00 -11.93 8.49
N VAL A 89 5.49 -12.66 9.48
CA VAL A 89 4.17 -13.31 9.39
C VAL A 89 3.07 -12.27 9.18
N GLY A 90 3.09 -11.16 9.92
CA GLY A 90 2.12 -10.07 9.77
C GLY A 90 2.12 -9.48 8.36
N VAL A 91 3.29 -9.21 7.79
CA VAL A 91 3.41 -8.70 6.41
C VAL A 91 2.96 -9.73 5.39
N ALA A 92 3.31 -11.01 5.58
CA ALA A 92 2.85 -12.09 4.72
C ALA A 92 1.32 -12.22 4.72
N LEU A 93 0.68 -12.07 5.88
CA LEU A 93 -0.78 -12.05 6.01
C LEU A 93 -1.38 -10.82 5.32
N LEU A 94 -0.81 -9.63 5.51
CA LEU A 94 -1.22 -8.41 4.80
C LEU A 94 -1.19 -8.61 3.28
N ASN A 95 -0.07 -9.10 2.76
CA ASN A 95 0.11 -9.37 1.33
C ASN A 95 -0.86 -10.46 0.83
N GLY A 96 -1.05 -11.53 1.59
CA GLY A 96 -2.02 -12.59 1.27
C GLY A 96 -3.46 -12.08 1.21
N LEU A 97 -3.88 -11.26 2.18
CA LEU A 97 -5.20 -10.63 2.19
C LEU A 97 -5.37 -9.67 1.02
N ALA A 98 -4.32 -8.94 0.64
CA ALA A 98 -4.33 -8.08 -0.54
C ALA A 98 -4.57 -8.88 -1.83
N VAL A 99 -3.85 -10.00 -2.03
CA VAL A 99 -4.04 -10.91 -3.17
C VAL A 99 -5.45 -11.48 -3.21
N ILE A 100 -5.99 -11.93 -2.07
CA ILE A 100 -7.36 -12.42 -1.97
C ILE A 100 -8.35 -11.32 -2.39
N GLY A 101 -8.19 -10.10 -1.86
CA GLY A 101 -9.03 -8.95 -2.23
C GLY A 101 -8.97 -8.63 -3.72
N ILE A 102 -7.78 -8.65 -4.32
CA ILE A 102 -7.56 -8.39 -5.75
C ILE A 102 -8.38 -9.37 -6.59
N VAL A 103 -8.26 -10.67 -6.33
CA VAL A 103 -8.93 -11.72 -7.10
C VAL A 103 -10.45 -11.66 -6.88
N LEU A 104 -10.91 -11.48 -5.63
CA LEU A 104 -12.32 -11.42 -5.30
C LEU A 104 -13.02 -10.23 -5.97
N PHE A 105 -12.45 -9.03 -5.88
CA PHE A 105 -13.07 -7.85 -6.49
C PHE A 105 -12.99 -7.87 -8.02
N ALA A 106 -11.90 -8.40 -8.60
CA ALA A 106 -11.82 -8.63 -10.04
C ALA A 106 -12.89 -9.63 -10.51
N ALA A 107 -13.06 -10.75 -9.80
CA ALA A 107 -14.10 -11.75 -10.08
C ALA A 107 -15.50 -11.15 -10.03
N ARG A 108 -15.75 -10.32 -9.01
CA ARG A 108 -17.03 -9.62 -8.83
C ARG A 108 -17.33 -8.62 -9.94
N ARG A 109 -16.35 -8.20 -10.75
CA ARG A 109 -16.52 -7.19 -11.80
C ARG A 109 -16.50 -7.76 -13.20
N GLY A 110 -15.48 -8.55 -13.54
CA GLY A 110 -15.31 -9.12 -14.89
C GLY A 110 -15.41 -10.64 -14.92
N GLY A 111 -15.95 -11.25 -13.87
CA GLY A 111 -16.11 -12.69 -13.78
C GLY A 111 -14.78 -13.44 -13.81
N VAL A 112 -14.82 -14.63 -14.41
CA VAL A 112 -13.73 -15.59 -14.51
C VAL A 112 -12.46 -14.96 -15.12
N LEU A 113 -12.57 -14.32 -16.28
CA LEU A 113 -11.39 -13.82 -17.00
C LEU A 113 -10.69 -12.70 -16.24
N ALA A 114 -11.44 -11.77 -15.63
CA ALA A 114 -10.85 -10.71 -14.82
C ALA A 114 -10.17 -11.26 -13.57
N ALA A 115 -10.76 -12.27 -12.92
CA ALA A 115 -10.14 -12.93 -11.78
C ALA A 115 -8.84 -13.66 -12.16
N ALA A 116 -8.83 -14.36 -13.30
CA ALA A 116 -7.63 -15.01 -13.83
C ALA A 116 -6.52 -13.99 -14.12
N GLY A 117 -6.86 -12.91 -14.82
CA GLY A 117 -5.92 -11.83 -15.13
C GLY A 117 -5.37 -11.17 -13.88
N ALA A 118 -6.22 -10.84 -12.91
CA ALA A 118 -5.81 -10.24 -11.65
C ALA A 118 -4.92 -11.16 -10.81
N ALA A 119 -5.23 -12.47 -10.76
CA ALA A 119 -4.38 -13.46 -10.12
C ALA A 119 -3.02 -13.59 -10.81
N ALA A 120 -2.99 -13.60 -12.15
CA ALA A 120 -1.75 -13.63 -12.92
C ALA A 120 -0.91 -12.36 -12.70
N THR A 121 -1.53 -11.18 -12.66
CA THR A 121 -0.84 -9.91 -12.33
C THR A 121 -0.27 -9.93 -10.92
N ALA A 122 -1.05 -10.38 -9.93
CA ALA A 122 -0.57 -10.50 -8.55
C ALA A 122 0.59 -11.50 -8.44
N ALA A 123 0.50 -12.65 -9.09
CA ALA A 123 1.56 -13.65 -9.13
C ALA A 123 2.83 -13.13 -9.83
N ALA A 124 2.69 -12.40 -10.94
CA ALA A 124 3.80 -11.78 -11.64
C ALA A 124 4.47 -10.69 -10.79
N LEU A 125 3.70 -9.90 -10.05
CA LEU A 125 4.23 -8.93 -9.09
C LEU A 125 4.98 -9.63 -7.96
N CYS A 126 4.41 -10.68 -7.35
CA CYS A 126 5.09 -11.48 -6.33
C CYS A 126 6.40 -12.07 -6.85
N TRP A 127 6.42 -12.54 -8.10
CA TRP A 127 7.64 -13.03 -8.74
C TRP A 127 8.68 -11.93 -8.93
N ALA A 128 8.27 -10.76 -9.41
CA ALA A 128 9.15 -9.61 -9.62
C ALA A 128 9.72 -9.03 -8.31
N MET A 129 8.95 -9.11 -7.22
CA MET A 129 9.40 -8.75 -5.87
C MET A 129 10.52 -9.66 -5.35
N GLY A 130 10.62 -10.90 -5.84
CA GLY A 130 11.51 -11.92 -5.26
C GLY A 130 11.02 -12.37 -3.88
N SER A 131 11.75 -13.28 -3.23
CA SER A 131 11.25 -13.91 -2.01
C SER A 131 11.28 -13.01 -0.78
N GLU A 132 12.31 -12.18 -0.62
CA GLU A 132 12.49 -11.37 0.60
C GLU A 132 11.39 -10.30 0.75
N LEU A 133 11.05 -9.60 -0.33
CA LEU A 133 10.09 -8.50 -0.31
C LEU A 133 8.65 -8.93 0.04
N LEU A 134 8.34 -10.23 -0.01
CA LEU A 134 6.99 -10.75 0.25
C LEU A 134 6.59 -10.73 1.72
N PHE A 135 7.57 -10.61 2.63
CA PHE A 135 7.36 -10.55 4.08
C PHE A 135 8.16 -9.44 4.77
N ASP A 136 8.89 -8.63 3.99
CA ASP A 136 9.68 -7.52 4.50
C ASP A 136 8.79 -6.33 4.90
N PRO A 137 8.91 -5.79 6.14
CA PRO A 137 8.01 -4.75 6.64
C PRO A 137 8.27 -3.36 6.05
N TRP A 138 9.44 -3.15 5.43
CA TRP A 138 9.79 -1.85 4.88
C TRP A 138 8.74 -1.37 3.87
N GLN A 139 8.35 -0.10 3.95
CA GLN A 139 7.13 0.38 3.29
C GLN A 139 7.14 0.26 1.76
N PRO A 140 8.24 0.54 1.06
CA PRO A 140 8.30 0.34 -0.39
C PRO A 140 8.04 -1.12 -0.82
N HIS A 141 8.26 -2.09 0.08
CA HIS A 141 8.02 -3.50 -0.16
C HIS A 141 6.59 -3.90 0.25
N SER A 142 6.22 -3.61 1.50
CA SER A 142 4.95 -4.04 2.10
C SER A 142 3.70 -3.39 1.49
N LEU A 143 3.85 -2.29 0.73
CA LEU A 143 2.73 -1.58 0.11
C LEU A 143 2.42 -1.97 -1.34
N LEU A 144 3.24 -2.77 -2.01
CA LEU A 144 3.05 -3.08 -3.44
C LEU A 144 1.73 -3.79 -3.72
N LEU A 145 1.42 -4.86 -2.96
CA LEU A 145 0.16 -5.60 -3.10
C LEU A 145 -1.05 -4.83 -2.55
N PRO A 146 -0.98 -4.17 -1.37
CA PRO A 146 -2.05 -3.27 -0.93
C PRO A 146 -2.38 -2.15 -1.94
N PHE A 147 -1.38 -1.58 -2.60
CA PHE A 147 -1.60 -0.57 -3.63
C PHE A 147 -2.26 -1.18 -4.88
N LEU A 148 -1.84 -2.37 -5.33
CA LEU A 148 -2.53 -3.08 -6.41
C LEU A 148 -3.99 -3.39 -6.05
N LEU A 149 -4.26 -3.81 -4.81
CA LEU A 149 -5.62 -3.97 -4.30
C LEU A 149 -6.40 -2.66 -4.38
N LEU A 150 -5.81 -1.53 -3.98
CA LEU A 150 -6.46 -0.22 -4.08
C LEU A 150 -6.89 0.10 -5.51
N LEU A 151 -6.06 -0.18 -6.52
CA LEU A 151 -6.43 0.05 -7.93
C LEU A 151 -7.66 -0.78 -8.34
N VAL A 152 -7.75 -2.04 -7.91
CA VAL A 152 -8.91 -2.90 -8.18
C VAL A 152 -10.16 -2.42 -7.44
N LEU A 153 -10.01 -1.91 -6.22
CA LEU A 153 -11.11 -1.35 -5.43
C LEU A 153 -11.61 -0.02 -6.00
N VAL A 154 -10.71 0.84 -6.49
CA VAL A 154 -11.05 2.06 -7.23
C VAL A 154 -11.84 1.69 -8.48
N TRP A 155 -11.36 0.74 -9.29
CA TRP A 155 -12.11 0.24 -10.45
C TRP A 155 -13.51 -0.26 -10.05
N SER A 156 -13.60 -1.10 -9.02
CA SER A 156 -14.87 -1.63 -8.52
C SER A 156 -15.84 -0.53 -8.07
N THR A 157 -15.31 0.50 -7.42
CA THR A 157 -16.06 1.69 -6.96
C THR A 157 -16.58 2.49 -8.15
N THR A 158 -15.77 2.70 -9.20
CA THR A 158 -16.23 3.39 -10.42
C THR A 158 -17.35 2.63 -11.15
N CYS A 159 -17.40 1.30 -11.02
CA CYS A 159 -18.50 0.47 -11.52
C CYS A 159 -19.74 0.45 -10.60
N GLY A 160 -19.76 1.26 -9.53
CA GLY A 160 -20.87 1.34 -8.59
C GLY A 160 -20.95 0.20 -7.57
N ASP A 161 -19.84 -0.49 -7.27
CA ASP A 161 -19.81 -1.40 -6.10
C ASP A 161 -19.75 -0.59 -4.81
N LEU A 162 -20.88 -0.52 -4.10
CA LEU A 162 -20.96 0.22 -2.84
C LEU A 162 -20.23 -0.47 -1.68
N VAL A 163 -19.87 -1.75 -1.81
CA VAL A 163 -19.05 -2.46 -0.80
C VAL A 163 -17.58 -2.11 -0.99
N ALA A 164 -17.14 -1.82 -2.22
CA ALA A 164 -15.76 -1.45 -2.51
C ALA A 164 -15.39 -0.09 -1.91
N LEU A 165 -16.35 0.86 -1.79
CA LEU A 165 -16.09 2.21 -1.32
C LEU A 165 -15.40 2.29 0.06
N PRO A 166 -15.97 1.72 1.15
CA PRO A 166 -15.33 1.78 2.46
C PRO A 166 -13.98 1.05 2.47
N LEU A 167 -13.86 -0.06 1.75
CA LEU A 167 -12.61 -0.81 1.68
C LEU A 167 -11.52 -0.05 0.89
N ALA A 168 -11.90 0.63 -0.20
CA ALA A 168 -11.00 1.47 -0.99
C ALA A 168 -10.42 2.58 -0.12
N LEU A 169 -11.24 3.26 0.69
CA LEU A 169 -10.75 4.33 1.55
C LEU A 169 -10.00 3.83 2.79
N ALA A 170 -10.29 2.63 3.30
CA ALA A 170 -9.46 1.98 4.30
C ALA A 170 -8.05 1.72 3.76
N VAL A 171 -7.95 1.08 2.58
CA VAL A 171 -6.66 0.75 1.95
C VAL A 171 -5.93 2.02 1.49
N ALA A 172 -6.64 3.03 0.98
CA ALA A 172 -6.04 4.32 0.63
C ALA A 172 -5.46 5.03 1.86
N SER A 173 -6.18 5.01 2.99
CA SER A 173 -5.69 5.58 4.26
C SER A 173 -4.47 4.82 4.74
N PHE A 174 -4.50 3.49 4.72
CA PHE A 174 -3.37 2.63 5.06
C PHE A 174 -2.13 2.95 4.21
N VAL A 175 -2.26 2.97 2.88
CA VAL A 175 -1.15 3.26 1.96
C VAL A 175 -0.59 4.66 2.18
N LEU A 176 -1.48 5.67 2.28
CA LEU A 176 -1.08 7.07 2.45
C LEU A 176 -0.38 7.31 3.80
N GLN A 177 -0.91 6.73 4.87
CA GLN A 177 -0.32 6.85 6.20
C GLN A 177 1.00 6.11 6.33
N THR A 178 1.18 5.03 5.58
CA THR A 178 2.38 4.22 5.65
C THR A 178 3.54 4.84 4.87
N HIS A 179 3.29 5.45 3.70
CA HIS A 179 4.38 6.03 2.90
C HIS A 179 3.95 7.30 2.14
N LEU A 180 4.56 8.43 2.50
CA LEU A 180 4.18 9.76 2.03
C LEU A 180 4.25 9.95 0.51
N THR A 181 5.09 9.21 -0.22
CA THR A 181 5.19 9.33 -1.69
C THR A 181 3.85 9.12 -2.39
N TYR A 182 2.93 8.35 -1.80
CA TYR A 182 1.60 8.16 -2.36
C TYR A 182 0.69 9.41 -2.26
N ALA A 183 1.05 10.42 -1.47
CA ALA A 183 0.28 11.66 -1.33
C ALA A 183 0.05 12.38 -2.67
N VAL A 184 0.94 12.18 -3.65
CA VAL A 184 0.79 12.74 -5.01
C VAL A 184 -0.29 11.98 -5.81
N LEU A 185 -0.33 10.65 -5.70
CA LEU A 185 -1.24 9.80 -6.49
C LEU A 185 -2.63 9.67 -5.84
N MET A 186 -2.70 9.75 -4.51
CA MET A 186 -3.95 9.53 -3.78
C MET A 186 -5.09 10.48 -4.19
N PRO A 187 -4.90 11.81 -4.32
CA PRO A 187 -5.96 12.71 -4.75
C PRO A 187 -6.54 12.33 -6.13
N VAL A 188 -5.68 11.89 -7.05
CA VAL A 188 -6.10 11.47 -8.39
C VAL A 188 -6.98 10.22 -8.31
N LEU A 189 -6.55 9.20 -7.57
CA LEU A 189 -7.30 7.95 -7.43
C LEU A 189 -8.63 8.13 -6.69
N VAL A 190 -8.64 8.91 -5.60
CA VAL A 190 -9.86 9.21 -4.82
C VAL A 190 -10.85 10.02 -5.67
N THR A 191 -10.36 11.03 -6.39
CA THR A 191 -11.21 11.84 -7.28
C THR A 191 -11.78 10.99 -8.42
N TRP A 192 -10.95 10.14 -9.03
CA TRP A 192 -11.39 9.22 -10.08
C TRP A 192 -12.49 8.27 -9.58
N ALA A 193 -12.30 7.65 -8.42
CA ALA A 193 -13.29 6.78 -7.79
C ALA A 193 -14.61 7.53 -7.52
N ALA A 194 -14.53 8.72 -6.94
CA ALA A 194 -15.69 9.54 -6.58
C ALA A 194 -16.47 9.99 -7.82
N VAL A 195 -15.78 10.53 -8.83
CA VAL A 195 -16.40 10.98 -10.09
C VAL A 195 -17.03 9.79 -10.81
N GLY A 196 -16.31 8.68 -10.96
CA GLY A 196 -16.83 7.46 -11.59
C GLY A 196 -18.09 6.94 -10.90
N LEU A 197 -18.07 6.84 -9.57
CA LEU A 197 -19.22 6.41 -8.77
C LEU A 197 -20.41 7.36 -8.95
N VAL A 198 -20.21 8.68 -8.88
CA VAL A 198 -21.28 9.68 -9.07
C VAL A 198 -21.88 9.58 -10.47
N LEU A 199 -21.05 9.46 -11.51
CA LEU A 199 -21.53 9.31 -12.89
C LEU A 199 -22.34 8.02 -13.07
N GLU A 200 -21.89 6.90 -12.50
CA GLU A 200 -22.61 5.63 -12.55
C GLU A 200 -23.94 5.68 -11.80
N LEU A 201 -23.97 6.28 -10.60
CA LEU A 201 -25.21 6.47 -9.83
C LEU A 201 -26.20 7.37 -10.57
N ARG A 202 -25.72 8.44 -11.23
CA ARG A 202 -26.57 9.30 -12.08
C ARG A 202 -27.15 8.54 -13.27
N ARG A 203 -26.35 7.68 -13.92
CA ARG A 203 -26.82 6.81 -15.02
C ARG A 203 -27.91 5.85 -14.56
N ARG A 204 -27.71 5.18 -13.41
CA ARG A 204 -28.72 4.26 -12.84
C ARG A 204 -30.00 4.96 -12.43
N ARG A 205 -29.91 6.15 -11.82
CA ARG A 205 -31.08 6.97 -11.49
C ARG A 205 -31.92 7.30 -12.72
N ARG A 206 -31.27 7.63 -13.84
CA ARG A 206 -31.97 7.94 -15.11
C ARG A 206 -32.61 6.70 -15.76
N ARG A 207 -31.94 5.55 -15.72
CA ARG A 207 -32.42 4.31 -16.36
C ARG A 207 -33.50 3.58 -15.55
N HIS A 208 -33.41 3.64 -14.23
CA HIS A 208 -34.29 2.87 -13.32
C HIS A 208 -34.81 3.76 -12.19
N PRO A 209 -35.66 4.76 -12.50
CA PRO A 209 -36.15 5.73 -11.52
C PRO A 209 -36.89 5.07 -10.35
N ASP A 210 -37.67 4.01 -10.61
CA ASP A 210 -38.47 3.33 -9.57
C ASP A 210 -37.59 2.63 -8.52
N SER A 211 -36.40 2.17 -8.92
CA SER A 211 -35.44 1.50 -8.02
C SER A 211 -34.58 2.48 -7.21
N TRP A 212 -34.61 3.77 -7.56
CA TRP A 212 -33.73 4.79 -6.99
C TRP A 212 -33.85 4.96 -5.48
N PRO A 213 -35.05 4.98 -4.86
CA PRO A 213 -35.16 5.14 -3.42
C PRO A 213 -34.44 4.04 -2.64
N ALA A 214 -34.51 2.79 -3.11
CA ALA A 214 -33.81 1.66 -2.50
C ALA A 214 -32.29 1.75 -2.69
N LEU A 215 -31.83 2.12 -3.89
CA LEU A 215 -30.41 2.33 -4.17
C LEU A 215 -29.84 3.48 -3.33
N ARG A 216 -30.56 4.60 -3.20
CA ARG A 216 -30.15 5.76 -2.39
C ARG A 216 -29.92 5.37 -0.93
N ARG A 217 -30.79 4.53 -0.34
CA ARG A 217 -30.56 4.02 1.04
C ARG A 217 -29.28 3.21 1.16
N ARG A 218 -28.98 2.36 0.17
CA ARG A 218 -27.71 1.59 0.14
C ARG A 218 -26.49 2.49 -0.01
N VAL A 219 -26.59 3.54 -0.84
CA VAL A 219 -25.52 4.55 -1.00
C VAL A 219 -25.28 5.27 0.33
N LEU A 220 -26.33 5.77 0.99
CA LEU A 220 -26.20 6.45 2.28
C LEU A 220 -25.58 5.55 3.35
N ARG A 221 -25.99 4.27 3.40
CA ARG A 221 -25.37 3.30 4.31
C ARG A 221 -23.88 3.10 4.00
N SER A 222 -23.51 2.94 2.74
CA SER A 222 -22.11 2.79 2.33
C SER A 222 -21.28 4.04 2.67
N VAL A 223 -21.82 5.23 2.44
CA VAL A 223 -21.18 6.51 2.84
C VAL A 223 -21.01 6.58 4.36
N ALA A 224 -22.03 6.21 5.15
CA ALA A 224 -21.93 6.19 6.61
C ALA A 224 -20.85 5.22 7.10
N VAL A 225 -20.80 3.99 6.56
CA VAL A 225 -19.74 3.02 6.87
C VAL A 225 -18.37 3.57 6.47
N THR A 226 -18.27 4.21 5.31
CA THR A 226 -17.02 4.83 4.83
C THR A 226 -16.56 5.95 5.77
N ALA A 227 -17.47 6.77 6.28
CA ALA A 227 -17.15 7.80 7.26
C ALA A 227 -16.62 7.20 8.57
N VAL A 228 -17.25 6.13 9.08
CA VAL A 228 -16.76 5.42 10.27
C VAL A 228 -15.36 4.85 10.05
N VAL A 229 -15.11 4.24 8.89
CA VAL A 229 -13.79 3.72 8.50
C VAL A 229 -12.74 4.84 8.47
N LEU A 230 -13.05 5.97 7.86
CA LEU A 230 -12.13 7.10 7.80
C LEU A 230 -11.83 7.67 9.19
N VAL A 231 -12.85 7.81 10.05
CA VAL A 231 -12.67 8.24 11.44
C VAL A 231 -11.75 7.27 12.18
N ALA A 232 -11.99 5.96 12.04
CA ALA A 232 -11.15 4.95 12.68
C ALA A 232 -9.69 5.00 12.16
N CYS A 233 -9.49 5.06 10.84
CA CYS A 233 -8.17 5.11 10.24
C CYS A 233 -7.37 6.36 10.64
N TRP A 234 -8.03 7.51 10.78
CA TRP A 234 -7.36 8.79 11.02
C TRP A 234 -7.41 9.26 12.47
N ALA A 235 -7.96 8.46 13.38
CA ALA A 235 -8.06 8.81 14.80
C ALA A 235 -6.69 9.11 15.42
N GLN A 236 -5.71 8.22 15.26
CA GLN A 236 -4.35 8.40 15.81
C GLN A 236 -3.62 9.62 15.19
N PRO A 237 -3.54 9.80 13.86
CA PRO A 237 -2.94 11.00 13.26
C PRO A 237 -3.62 12.30 13.68
N VAL A 238 -4.96 12.32 13.74
CA VAL A 238 -5.70 13.51 14.17
C VAL A 238 -5.45 13.79 15.65
N PHE A 239 -5.36 12.75 16.48
CA PHE A 239 -5.03 12.90 17.89
C PHE A 239 -3.62 13.50 18.09
N GLU A 240 -2.59 13.02 17.36
CA GLU A 240 -1.27 13.65 17.38
C GLU A 240 -1.33 15.10 16.91
N GLN A 241 -2.09 15.35 15.85
CA GLN A 241 -2.19 16.68 15.26
C GLN A 241 -2.78 17.74 16.21
N VAL A 242 -3.58 17.32 17.20
CA VAL A 242 -4.24 18.24 18.15
C VAL A 242 -3.65 18.22 19.56
N THR A 243 -2.88 17.20 19.92
CA THR A 243 -2.29 17.06 21.27
C THR A 243 -0.78 17.29 21.33
N SER A 244 -0.12 17.45 20.19
CA SER A 244 1.31 17.77 20.14
C SER A 244 1.62 19.14 20.76
N ASP A 245 2.77 19.24 21.45
CA ASP A 245 3.25 20.47 22.13
C ASP A 245 3.69 21.60 21.15
N GLY A 246 3.25 21.54 19.88
CA GLY A 246 3.62 22.46 18.81
C GLY A 246 2.84 22.17 17.53
N ASP A 247 3.48 22.33 16.37
CA ASP A 247 2.86 21.97 15.10
C ASP A 247 2.76 20.45 14.94
N GLY A 248 1.53 19.95 14.84
CA GLY A 248 1.28 18.55 14.50
C GLY A 248 1.88 18.11 13.16
N ASN A 249 2.05 16.81 12.99
CA ASN A 249 2.77 16.24 11.85
C ASN A 249 2.13 16.60 10.49
N LEU A 250 0.79 16.65 10.39
CA LEU A 250 0.12 17.03 9.14
C LEU A 250 0.37 18.50 8.78
N THR A 251 0.40 19.40 9.77
CA THR A 251 0.77 20.81 9.57
C THR A 251 2.20 20.92 9.07
N ARG A 252 3.14 20.18 9.69
CA ARG A 252 4.55 20.17 9.27
C ARG A 252 4.71 19.61 7.84
N LEU A 253 3.99 18.55 7.50
CA LEU A 253 3.95 18.00 6.14
C LEU A 253 3.39 19.01 5.13
N ALA A 254 2.28 19.69 5.44
CA ALA A 254 1.69 20.68 4.55
C ALA A 254 2.63 21.88 4.29
N ARG A 255 3.33 22.36 5.33
CA ARG A 255 4.35 23.41 5.16
C ARG A 255 5.53 22.95 4.33
N SER A 256 6.00 21.72 4.52
CA SER A 256 7.10 21.16 3.69
C SER A 256 6.79 21.09 2.20
N LEU A 257 5.50 20.98 1.84
CA LEU A 257 5.06 21.02 0.44
C LEU A 257 4.97 22.45 -0.11
N SER A 258 4.80 23.44 0.78
CA SER A 258 4.62 24.85 0.42
C SER A 258 5.94 25.61 0.33
N ASP A 259 6.97 25.15 1.05
CA ASP A 259 8.36 25.64 1.00
C ASP A 259 9.28 24.63 0.29
N PRO A 260 9.18 24.49 -1.05
CA PRO A 260 10.06 23.58 -1.79
C PRO A 260 11.52 24.06 -1.72
N PRO A 261 12.51 23.15 -1.65
CA PRO A 261 13.92 23.52 -1.68
C PRO A 261 14.27 24.28 -2.98
N GLU A 262 15.29 25.15 -2.92
CA GLU A 262 15.71 26.04 -4.04
C GLU A 262 15.97 25.30 -5.36
N GLN A 263 16.31 23.99 -5.31
CA GLN A 263 16.42 23.13 -6.49
C GLN A 263 15.22 22.19 -6.61
N VAL A 264 14.21 22.63 -7.35
CA VAL A 264 13.15 21.74 -7.83
C VAL A 264 13.75 20.82 -8.89
N ILE A 265 13.71 19.51 -8.65
CA ILE A 265 14.00 18.49 -9.66
C ILE A 265 12.94 18.65 -10.76
N GLY A 266 13.29 19.38 -11.82
CA GLY A 266 12.37 19.72 -12.89
C GLY A 266 11.86 18.49 -13.65
N ALA A 267 10.68 18.61 -14.26
CA ALA A 267 10.07 17.54 -15.06
C ALA A 267 11.02 16.95 -16.12
N GLY A 268 11.96 17.75 -16.65
CA GLY A 268 12.99 17.30 -17.57
C GLY A 268 13.95 16.26 -16.97
N LEU A 269 14.39 16.44 -15.72
CA LEU A 269 15.20 15.43 -15.03
C LEU A 269 14.35 14.18 -14.71
N GLY A 270 13.08 14.36 -14.35
CA GLY A 270 12.15 13.24 -14.15
C GLY A 270 11.95 12.39 -15.42
N VAL A 271 11.71 13.03 -16.57
CA VAL A 271 11.61 12.34 -17.87
C VAL A 271 12.94 11.68 -18.25
N ARG A 272 14.07 12.35 -18.00
CA ARG A 272 15.41 11.82 -18.29
C ARG A 272 15.76 10.61 -17.41
N LEU A 273 15.36 10.62 -16.14
CA LEU A 273 15.49 9.49 -15.24
C LEU A 273 14.57 8.34 -15.67
N LEU A 274 13.31 8.63 -15.98
CA LEU A 274 12.36 7.63 -16.47
C LEU A 274 12.90 6.95 -17.74
N THR A 275 13.35 7.73 -18.73
CA THR A 275 13.95 7.21 -19.96
C THR A 275 15.26 6.47 -19.68
N SER A 276 16.12 6.95 -18.78
CA SER A 276 17.32 6.19 -18.40
C SER A 276 16.98 4.83 -17.77
N VAL A 277 15.81 4.74 -17.13
CA VAL A 277 15.36 3.50 -16.49
C VAL A 277 14.71 2.54 -17.49
N THR A 278 13.92 3.06 -18.43
CA THR A 278 13.16 2.25 -19.38
C THR A 278 13.95 1.89 -20.65
N THR A 279 14.97 2.68 -21.00
CA THR A 279 15.52 2.65 -22.36
C THR A 279 16.90 2.01 -22.46
N PHE A 280 17.83 2.18 -21.50
CA PHE A 280 19.19 1.63 -21.64
C PHE A 280 19.93 1.27 -20.33
N PRO A 281 20.52 0.06 -20.23
CA PRO A 281 20.18 -1.13 -21.03
C PRO A 281 18.71 -1.52 -20.76
N PRO A 282 18.07 -2.31 -21.64
CA PRO A 282 16.71 -2.78 -21.37
C PRO A 282 16.63 -3.35 -19.95
N TRP A 283 15.50 -3.16 -19.26
CA TRP A 283 15.38 -3.55 -17.84
C TRP A 283 15.78 -5.01 -17.55
N TRP A 284 15.70 -5.90 -18.55
CA TRP A 284 16.14 -7.30 -18.51
C TRP A 284 17.67 -7.53 -18.60
N PHE A 285 18.47 -6.50 -18.90
CA PHE A 285 19.95 -6.53 -18.93
C PHE A 285 20.58 -5.82 -17.72
N ARG A 286 19.79 -5.37 -16.75
CA ARG A 286 20.33 -4.72 -15.55
C ARG A 286 21.07 -5.73 -14.67
N SER A 287 22.21 -5.30 -14.15
CA SER A 287 22.90 -6.02 -13.07
C SER A 287 21.98 -6.15 -11.86
N SER A 288 21.98 -7.33 -11.23
CA SER A 288 21.26 -7.51 -9.97
C SER A 288 21.89 -6.65 -8.87
N PHE A 289 21.13 -6.36 -7.81
CA PHE A 289 21.66 -5.72 -6.60
C PHE A 289 22.86 -6.47 -5.99
N GLY A 290 23.03 -7.76 -6.31
CA GLY A 290 24.21 -8.54 -5.93
C GLY A 290 25.52 -7.96 -6.44
N ASN A 291 25.52 -7.29 -7.60
CA ASN A 291 26.71 -6.64 -8.15
C ASN A 291 27.04 -5.30 -7.46
N ALA A 292 26.10 -4.70 -6.71
CA ALA A 292 26.35 -3.47 -5.96
C ALA A 292 27.19 -3.72 -4.69
N PHE A 293 27.22 -4.96 -4.21
CA PHE A 293 28.05 -5.40 -3.09
C PHE A 293 29.42 -5.93 -3.53
N LEU A 294 29.66 -6.05 -4.83
CA LEU A 294 30.94 -6.49 -5.34
C LEU A 294 31.92 -5.30 -5.37
N PRO A 295 33.18 -5.49 -4.94
CA PRO A 295 34.21 -4.47 -5.06
C PRO A 295 34.35 -3.99 -6.51
N PRO A 296 34.66 -2.70 -6.76
CA PRO A 296 34.86 -2.20 -8.11
C PRO A 296 35.95 -3.00 -8.84
N GLY A 297 35.57 -3.76 -9.88
CA GLY A 297 36.51 -4.49 -10.76
C GLY A 297 36.21 -5.97 -11.04
N SER A 298 35.28 -6.61 -10.31
CA SER A 298 35.02 -8.05 -10.45
C SER A 298 34.11 -8.46 -11.63
N ALA A 299 33.47 -7.51 -12.31
CA ALA A 299 32.48 -7.80 -13.36
C ALA A 299 33.05 -8.11 -14.75
N ARG A 300 34.37 -8.26 -14.93
CA ARG A 300 35.00 -8.44 -16.26
C ARG A 300 35.25 -9.89 -16.71
N SER A 301 34.71 -10.90 -16.02
CA SER A 301 34.96 -12.30 -16.39
C SER A 301 33.70 -13.16 -16.42
N ALA A 302 32.84 -12.91 -17.41
CA ALA A 302 31.89 -13.90 -17.94
C ALA A 302 31.38 -13.41 -19.30
N GLY A 303 32.20 -13.63 -20.33
CA GLY A 303 31.76 -13.66 -21.72
C GLY A 303 31.49 -15.10 -22.13
#